data_AF-A0A7W1EDM3-F1
#
_entry.id   AF-A0A7W1EDM3-F1
#
_cell.length_a   1.000
_cell.length_b   1.000
_cell.length_c   1.000
_cell.angle_alpha   90.00
_cell.angle_beta   90.00
_cell.angle_gamma   90.00
#
_symmetry.space_group_name_H-M   'P 1'
#
loop_
_entity.id
_entity.type
_entity.pdbx_description
1 polymer ?
#
loop_
_entity_poly.entity_id
_entity_poly.type
_entity_poly.pdbx_seq_one_letter_code
_entity_poly.pdbx_strand_id
1 'polypeptide(L)'
;MKDLVIKYLGKLVLEQSSKDELINKVLQLQERDKELMDKLTNLYQSKREAGECHKETIEEYKKRIVELIKKLTHYEVVAEEYKRVADLKLGNTYNINATWIDKIVFVLKASGRPLRSSEIVDILLKNDMMFRTLTGDHQKGLSAHLTKALKYGRIIGTKQKGQNGYIFSLPE
;
A
#
# COMPACT_ATOMS: atom_id res chain seq x y z
N MET A 1 -8.59 66.52 10.44
CA MET A 1 -8.30 67.61 9.48
C MET A 1 -8.17 67.13 8.03
N LYS A 2 -7.36 66.11 7.71
CA LYS A 2 -7.16 65.62 6.32
C LYS A 2 -8.45 65.20 5.59
N ASP A 3 -9.32 64.39 6.20
CA ASP A 3 -10.56 63.93 5.54
C ASP A 3 -11.56 65.06 5.22
N LEU A 4 -11.66 66.05 6.10
CA LEU A 4 -12.52 67.22 5.89
C LEU A 4 -12.00 68.07 4.72
N VAL A 5 -10.68 68.25 4.64
CA VAL A 5 -10.03 68.98 3.55
C VAL A 5 -10.20 68.25 2.22
N ILE A 6 -10.07 66.92 2.20
CA ILE A 6 -10.28 66.08 1.01
C ILE A 6 -11.74 66.15 0.54
N LYS A 7 -12.72 66.07 1.46
CA LYS A 7 -14.15 66.21 1.14
C LYS A 7 -14.47 67.59 0.54
N TYR A 8 -13.93 68.66 1.13
CA TYR A 8 -14.20 70.02 0.70
C TYR A 8 -13.58 70.32 -0.67
N LEU A 9 -12.34 69.90 -0.89
CA LEU A 9 -11.65 70.01 -2.19
C LEU A 9 -12.35 69.17 -3.26
N GLY A 10 -12.79 67.95 -2.93
CA GLY A 10 -13.55 67.10 -3.85
C GLY A 10 -14.86 67.75 -4.29
N LYS A 11 -15.57 68.40 -3.36
CA LYS A 11 -16.81 69.14 -3.67
C LYS A 11 -16.54 70.33 -4.59
N LEU A 12 -15.51 71.13 -4.30
CA LEU A 12 -15.12 72.28 -5.12
C LEU A 12 -14.74 71.89 -6.55
N VAL A 13 -13.99 70.79 -6.71
CA VAL A 13 -13.58 70.25 -8.01
C VAL A 13 -14.78 69.75 -8.82
N LEU A 14 -15.79 69.16 -8.16
CA LEU A 14 -17.02 68.72 -8.83
C LEU A 14 -17.90 69.90 -9.26
N GLU A 15 -17.99 70.95 -8.44
CA GLU A 15 -18.75 72.17 -8.75
C GLU A 15 -18.13 72.99 -9.90
N GLN A 16 -16.80 72.91 -10.10
CA GLN A 16 -16.08 73.57 -11.19
C GLN A 16 -15.98 72.73 -12.48
N SER A 17 -16.35 71.45 -12.43
CA SER A 17 -16.30 70.57 -13.61
C SER A 17 -17.48 70.86 -14.54
N SER A 18 -17.25 70.77 -15.86
CA SER A 18 -18.35 70.88 -16.82
C SER A 18 -19.27 69.65 -16.78
N LYS A 19 -20.49 69.77 -17.31
CA LYS A 19 -21.45 68.67 -17.37
C LYS A 19 -20.87 67.43 -18.06
N ASP A 20 -20.16 67.62 -19.16
CA ASP A 20 -19.55 66.52 -19.93
C ASP A 20 -18.39 65.85 -19.18
N GLU A 21 -17.60 66.63 -18.42
CA GLU A 21 -16.56 66.08 -17.55
C GLU A 21 -17.14 65.27 -16.40
N LEU A 22 -18.25 65.72 -15.81
CA LEU A 22 -18.96 64.98 -14.76
C LEU A 22 -19.54 63.67 -15.31
N ILE A 23 -20.13 63.69 -16.51
CA ILE A 23 -20.63 62.50 -17.20
C ILE A 23 -19.50 61.50 -17.43
N ASN A 24 -18.35 61.95 -17.96
CA ASN A 24 -17.19 61.08 -18.18
C ASN A 24 -16.64 60.49 -16.87
N LYS A 25 -16.57 61.28 -15.79
CA LYS A 25 -16.15 60.77 -14.47
C LYS A 25 -17.11 59.70 -13.94
N VAL A 26 -18.42 59.88 -14.11
CA VAL A 26 -19.42 58.87 -13.72
C VAL A 26 -19.28 57.60 -14.56
N LEU A 27 -19.09 57.71 -15.88
CA LEU A 27 -18.87 56.55 -16.75
C LEU A 27 -17.60 55.77 -16.36
N GLN A 28 -16.50 56.47 -16.08
CA GLN A 28 -15.26 55.85 -15.61
C GLN A 28 -15.43 55.14 -14.26
N LEU A 29 -16.21 55.71 -13.34
CA LEU A 29 -16.53 55.08 -12.06
C LEU A 29 -17.38 53.82 -12.26
N GLN A 30 -18.39 53.89 -13.13
CA GLN A 30 -19.23 52.73 -13.46
C GLN A 30 -18.43 51.58 -14.10
N GLU A 31 -17.50 51.90 -15.01
CA GLU A 31 -16.59 50.91 -15.61
C GLU A 31 -15.69 50.27 -14.54
N ARG A 32 -15.12 51.08 -13.64
CA ARG A 32 -14.29 50.59 -12.52
C ARG A 32 -15.08 49.72 -11.55
N ASP A 33 -16.30 50.11 -11.22
CA ASP A 33 -17.16 49.35 -10.31
C ASP A 33 -17.51 47.99 -10.93
N LYS A 34 -17.79 47.96 -12.24
CA LYS A 34 -18.00 46.72 -12.98
C LYS A 34 -16.76 45.83 -12.95
N GLU A 35 -15.58 46.36 -13.24
CA GLU A 35 -14.32 45.59 -13.16
C GLU A 35 -14.07 45.03 -11.76
N LEU A 36 -14.34 45.81 -10.72
CA LEU A 36 -14.17 45.38 -9.32
C LEU A 36 -15.13 44.25 -8.97
N MET A 37 -16.38 44.34 -9.43
CA MET A 37 -17.38 43.28 -9.23
C MET A 37 -17.01 41.99 -9.97
N ASP A 38 -16.49 42.09 -11.18
CA ASP A 38 -16.00 40.94 -11.94
C ASP A 38 -14.81 40.28 -11.24
N LYS A 39 -13.83 41.08 -10.78
CA LYS A 39 -12.68 40.58 -10.01
C LYS A 39 -13.11 39.90 -8.72
N LEU A 40 -14.07 40.47 -7.99
CA LEU A 40 -14.60 39.90 -6.76
C LEU A 40 -15.29 38.56 -7.03
N THR A 41 -16.13 38.49 -8.07
CA THR A 41 -16.85 37.27 -8.47
C THR A 41 -15.87 36.16 -8.85
N ASN A 42 -14.86 36.47 -9.67
CA ASN A 42 -13.82 35.53 -10.07
C ASN A 42 -13.03 35.00 -8.86
N LEU A 43 -12.71 35.86 -7.89
CA LEU A 43 -11.99 35.46 -6.67
C LEU A 43 -12.82 34.49 -5.82
N TYR A 44 -14.12 34.77 -5.64
CA TYR A 44 -15.01 33.88 -4.90
C TYR A 44 -15.14 32.52 -5.57
N GLN A 45 -15.31 32.51 -6.89
CA GLN A 45 -15.44 31.29 -7.66
C GLN A 45 -14.16 30.45 -7.62
N SER A 46 -12.99 31.07 -7.84
CA SER A 46 -11.70 30.41 -7.73
C SER A 46 -11.46 29.80 -6.34
N LYS A 47 -11.81 30.52 -5.26
CA LYS A 47 -11.70 29.99 -3.90
C LYS A 47 -12.63 28.80 -3.65
N ARG A 48 -13.84 28.85 -4.19
CA ARG A 48 -14.81 27.74 -4.06
C ARG A 48 -14.30 26.50 -4.79
N GLU A 49 -13.88 26.65 -6.05
CA GLU A 49 -13.33 25.57 -6.86
C GLU A 49 -12.07 24.97 -6.22
N ALA A 50 -11.17 25.79 -5.70
CA ALA A 50 -10.02 25.32 -4.94
C ALA A 50 -10.43 24.53 -3.69
N GLY A 51 -11.48 24.97 -2.98
CA GLY A 51 -12.02 24.25 -1.82
C GLY A 51 -12.61 22.89 -2.18
N GLU A 52 -13.32 22.80 -3.31
CA GLU A 52 -13.87 21.54 -3.83
C GLU A 52 -12.74 20.59 -4.27
N CYS A 53 -11.75 21.10 -5.02
CA CYS A 53 -10.57 20.34 -5.45
C CYS A 53 -9.75 19.79 -4.27
N HIS A 54 -9.54 20.58 -3.21
CA HIS A 54 -8.86 20.10 -2.00
C HIS A 54 -9.66 19.00 -1.29
N LYS A 55 -11.00 19.10 -1.24
CA LYS A 55 -11.84 18.05 -0.63
C LYS A 55 -11.73 16.74 -1.40
N GLU A 56 -11.80 16.79 -2.73
CA GLU A 56 -11.64 15.60 -3.58
C GLU A 56 -10.27 14.94 -3.36
N THR A 57 -9.22 15.76 -3.33
CA THR A 57 -7.84 15.32 -3.07
C THR A 57 -7.72 14.63 -1.71
N ILE A 58 -8.32 15.20 -0.66
CA ILE A 58 -8.33 14.60 0.68
C ILE A 58 -9.01 13.22 0.66
N GLU A 59 -10.13 13.06 -0.05
CA GLU A 59 -10.82 11.77 -0.11
C GLU A 59 -10.07 10.71 -0.93
N GLU A 60 -9.33 11.13 -1.96
CA GLU A 60 -8.41 10.24 -2.64
C GLU A 60 -7.30 9.74 -1.69
N TYR A 61 -6.68 10.65 -0.93
CA TYR A 61 -5.66 10.26 0.04
C TYR A 61 -6.20 9.35 1.14
N LYS A 62 -7.41 9.59 1.66
CA LYS A 62 -8.04 8.70 2.64
C LYS A 62 -8.26 7.29 2.07
N LYS A 63 -8.74 7.17 0.83
CA LYS A 63 -8.91 5.86 0.16
C LYS A 63 -7.56 5.14 0.05
N ARG A 64 -6.51 5.86 -0.37
CA ARG A 64 -5.17 5.30 -0.51
C ARG A 64 -4.56 4.85 0.82
N ILE A 65 -4.78 5.59 1.90
CA ILE A 65 -4.36 5.19 3.25
C ILE A 65 -5.03 3.87 3.65
N VAL A 66 -6.34 3.73 3.44
CA VAL A 66 -7.08 2.49 3.77
C VAL A 66 -6.54 1.29 2.99
N GLU A 67 -6.24 1.47 1.70
CA GLU A 67 -5.63 0.40 0.89
C GLU A 67 -4.23 0.00 1.39
N LEU A 68 -3.41 0.97 1.79
CA LEU A 68 -2.09 0.72 2.34
C LEU A 68 -2.17 -0.04 3.66
N ILE A 69 -3.11 0.32 4.54
CA ILE A 69 -3.34 -0.40 5.80
C ILE A 69 -3.74 -1.85 5.52
N LYS A 70 -4.66 -2.09 4.58
CA LYS A 70 -5.03 -3.47 4.19
C LYS A 70 -3.83 -4.27 3.71
N LYS A 71 -2.97 -3.69 2.87
CA LYS A 71 -1.74 -4.35 2.41
C LYS A 71 -0.78 -4.63 3.58
N LEU A 72 -0.58 -3.66 4.47
CA LEU A 72 0.29 -3.81 5.63
C LEU A 72 -0.17 -4.96 6.53
N THR A 73 -1.46 -4.99 6.89
CA THR A 73 -2.03 -6.08 7.71
C THR A 73 -1.84 -7.45 7.06
N HIS A 74 -2.01 -7.55 5.74
CA HIS A 74 -1.74 -8.79 5.02
C HIS A 74 -0.26 -9.20 5.11
N TYR A 75 0.67 -8.26 4.92
CA TYR A 75 2.10 -8.54 5.04
C TYR A 75 2.52 -8.92 6.47
N GLU A 76 1.91 -8.34 7.49
CA GLU A 76 2.17 -8.71 8.90
C GLU A 76 1.75 -10.15 9.18
N VAL A 77 0.55 -10.56 8.73
CA VAL A 77 0.08 -11.95 8.84
C VAL A 77 1.05 -12.89 8.14
N VAL A 78 1.43 -12.57 6.90
CA VAL A 78 2.37 -13.38 6.12
C VAL A 78 3.74 -13.46 6.81
N ALA A 79 4.26 -12.35 7.34
CA ALA A 79 5.53 -12.32 8.05
C ALA A 79 5.51 -13.18 9.33
N GLU A 80 4.41 -13.14 10.10
CA GLU A 80 4.26 -13.97 11.29
C GLU A 80 4.15 -15.46 10.92
N GLU A 81 3.48 -15.80 9.81
CA GLU A 81 3.47 -17.17 9.27
C GLU A 81 4.87 -17.66 8.87
N TYR A 82 5.67 -16.81 8.22
CA TYR A 82 7.06 -17.13 7.89
C TYR A 82 7.89 -17.36 9.15
N LYS A 83 7.76 -16.50 10.16
CA LYS A 83 8.45 -16.62 11.44
C LYS A 83 8.06 -17.92 12.15
N ARG A 84 6.76 -18.22 12.22
CA ARG A 84 6.23 -19.46 12.82
C ARG A 84 6.80 -20.70 12.15
N VAL A 85 6.91 -20.71 10.82
CA VAL A 85 7.50 -21.84 10.09
C VAL A 85 9.01 -21.93 10.29
N ALA A 86 9.72 -20.81 10.29
CA ALA A 86 11.16 -20.79 10.57
C ALA A 86 11.46 -21.35 11.97
N ASP A 87 10.63 -21.04 12.96
CA ASP A 87 10.78 -21.48 14.35
C ASP A 87 9.99 -22.77 14.66
N LEU A 88 9.50 -23.48 13.63
CA LEU A 88 8.67 -24.66 13.81
C LEU A 88 9.43 -25.76 14.57
N LYS A 89 8.92 -26.09 15.77
CA LYS A 89 9.37 -27.23 16.57
C LYS A 89 8.40 -28.39 16.37
N LEU A 90 8.88 -29.51 15.84
CA LEU A 90 8.02 -30.65 15.47
C LEU A 90 7.48 -31.44 16.68
N GLY A 91 8.03 -31.20 17.88
CA GLY A 91 7.50 -31.69 19.16
C GLY A 91 7.53 -33.22 19.31
N ASN A 92 6.84 -33.72 20.34
CA ASN A 92 6.86 -35.15 20.71
C ASN A 92 6.09 -36.06 19.75
N THR A 93 5.25 -35.50 18.88
CA THR A 93 4.50 -36.25 17.86
C THR A 93 5.33 -36.53 16.60
N TYR A 94 6.51 -35.93 16.48
CA TYR A 94 7.45 -36.21 15.41
C TYR A 94 8.16 -37.54 15.62
N ASN A 95 7.97 -38.46 14.67
CA ASN A 95 8.68 -39.74 14.69
C ASN A 95 9.99 -39.65 13.91
N ILE A 96 11.11 -39.57 14.63
CA ILE A 96 12.47 -39.53 14.06
C ILE A 96 12.80 -40.79 13.24
N ASN A 97 12.16 -41.92 13.50
CA ASN A 97 12.40 -43.18 12.80
C ASN A 97 11.48 -43.40 11.59
N ALA A 98 10.59 -42.46 11.29
CA ALA A 98 9.71 -42.54 10.13
C ALA A 98 10.48 -42.47 8.80
N THR A 99 9.85 -42.89 7.71
CA THR A 99 10.44 -42.76 6.38
C THR A 99 10.64 -41.29 6.01
N TRP A 100 11.61 -40.97 5.16
CA TRP A 100 11.81 -39.59 4.69
C TRP A 100 10.56 -38.99 4.03
N ILE A 101 9.75 -39.80 3.35
CA ILE A 101 8.48 -39.36 2.76
C ILE A 101 7.48 -39.00 3.87
N ASP A 102 7.34 -39.84 4.89
CA ASP A 102 6.42 -39.55 6.01
C ASP A 102 6.88 -38.35 6.84
N LYS A 103 8.20 -38.15 6.99
CA LYS A 103 8.77 -36.93 7.61
C LYS A 103 8.43 -35.67 6.81
N ILE A 104 8.56 -35.71 5.48
CA ILE A 104 8.17 -34.60 4.60
C ILE A 104 6.67 -34.30 4.74
N VAL A 105 5.84 -35.33 4.69
CA VAL A 105 4.38 -35.20 4.86
C VAL A 105 4.04 -34.60 6.23
N PHE A 106 4.72 -35.06 7.29
CA PHE A 106 4.54 -34.53 8.63
C PHE A 106 4.92 -33.04 8.71
N VAL A 107 6.06 -32.65 8.13
CA VAL A 107 6.50 -31.25 8.09
C VAL A 107 5.47 -30.37 7.37
N LEU A 108 4.95 -30.81 6.22
CA LEU A 108 3.90 -30.09 5.49
C LEU A 108 2.58 -30.00 6.27
N LYS A 109 2.24 -31.05 7.04
CA LYS A 109 1.07 -31.04 7.92
C LYS A 109 1.25 -30.08 9.09
N ALA A 110 2.44 -30.07 9.70
CA ALA A 110 2.78 -29.24 10.85
C ALA A 110 2.93 -27.75 10.49
N SER A 111 3.41 -27.45 9.28
CA SER A 111 3.50 -26.07 8.78
C SER A 111 2.13 -25.47 8.45
N GLY A 112 1.16 -26.31 8.09
CA GLY A 112 -0.19 -25.87 7.70
C GLY A 112 -0.24 -25.05 6.41
N ARG A 113 0.86 -24.96 5.67
CA ARG A 113 0.97 -24.23 4.40
C ARG A 113 1.92 -24.93 3.43
N PRO A 114 1.79 -24.68 2.11
CA PRO A 114 2.75 -25.17 1.14
C PRO A 114 4.18 -24.64 1.42
N LEU A 115 5.18 -25.48 1.19
CA LEU A 115 6.60 -25.18 1.47
C LEU A 115 7.48 -25.45 0.25
N ARG A 116 8.55 -24.68 0.10
CA ARG A 116 9.64 -24.99 -0.82
C ARG A 116 10.56 -26.05 -0.25
N SER A 117 11.34 -26.70 -1.13
CA SER A 117 12.35 -27.68 -0.70
C SER A 117 13.32 -27.11 0.33
N SER A 118 13.77 -25.86 0.17
CA SER A 118 14.68 -25.20 1.12
C SER A 118 14.05 -25.03 2.51
N GLU A 119 12.78 -24.66 2.58
CA GLU A 119 12.07 -24.50 3.86
C GLU A 119 11.92 -25.85 4.59
N ILE A 120 11.64 -26.92 3.84
CA ILE A 120 11.56 -28.27 4.41
C ILE A 120 12.94 -28.71 4.93
N VAL A 121 14.03 -28.42 4.20
CA VAL A 121 15.41 -28.66 4.64
C VAL A 121 15.69 -27.93 5.95
N ASP A 122 15.38 -26.64 6.04
CA ASP A 122 15.65 -25.83 7.24
C ASP A 122 14.91 -26.38 8.48
N ILE A 123 13.64 -26.76 8.31
CA ILE A 123 12.84 -27.36 9.39
C ILE A 123 13.45 -28.69 9.84
N LEU A 124 13.83 -29.56 8.90
CA LEU A 124 14.44 -30.85 9.22
C LEU A 124 15.82 -30.68 9.87
N LEU A 125 16.63 -29.71 9.44
CA LEU A 125 17.93 -29.42 10.07
C LEU A 125 17.76 -28.98 11.53
N LYS A 126 16.71 -28.23 11.86
CA LYS A 126 16.43 -27.82 13.24
C LYS A 126 15.89 -28.96 14.11
N ASN A 127 15.10 -29.87 13.54
CA ASN A 127 14.32 -30.83 14.32
C ASN A 127 14.80 -32.29 14.25
N ASP A 128 15.53 -32.69 13.20
CA ASP A 128 15.91 -34.08 12.95
C ASP A 128 17.44 -34.26 13.00
N MET A 129 17.89 -34.96 14.04
CA MET A 129 19.32 -35.22 14.25
C MET A 129 19.92 -36.10 13.16
N MET A 130 19.19 -37.11 12.66
CA MET A 130 19.68 -37.96 11.57
C MET A 130 19.86 -37.16 10.29
N PHE A 131 18.93 -36.24 10.01
CA PHE A 131 19.02 -35.36 8.84
C PHE A 131 20.24 -34.43 8.92
N ARG A 132 20.54 -33.88 10.10
CA ARG A 132 21.76 -33.07 10.34
C ARG A 132 23.05 -33.84 10.09
N THR A 133 23.08 -35.12 10.45
CA THR A 133 24.29 -35.95 10.31
C THR A 133 24.51 -36.51 8.91
N LEU A 134 23.57 -36.31 7.98
CA LEU A 134 23.75 -36.72 6.58
C LEU A 134 24.94 -35.96 5.98
N THR A 135 25.97 -36.69 5.57
CA THR A 135 27.11 -36.13 4.86
C THR A 135 26.73 -35.82 3.41
N GLY A 136 26.74 -34.54 3.04
CA GLY A 136 26.52 -34.08 1.67
C GLY A 136 25.52 -32.93 1.57
N ASP A 137 25.12 -32.61 0.35
CA ASP A 137 24.13 -31.56 0.07
C ASP A 137 22.72 -32.03 0.48
N HIS A 138 22.23 -31.53 1.62
CA HIS A 138 20.91 -31.85 2.17
C HIS A 138 19.78 -31.58 1.17
N GLN A 139 19.93 -30.60 0.28
CA GLN A 139 18.94 -30.27 -0.73
C GLN A 139 18.87 -31.36 -1.80
N LYS A 140 20.03 -31.89 -2.24
CA LYS A 140 20.07 -33.06 -3.13
C LYS A 140 19.54 -34.31 -2.44
N GLY A 141 19.89 -34.53 -1.18
CA GLY A 141 19.39 -35.65 -0.38
C GLY A 141 17.86 -35.66 -0.28
N LEU A 142 17.25 -34.51 -0.01
CA LEU A 142 15.80 -34.38 0.08
C LEU A 142 15.11 -34.47 -1.30
N SER A 143 15.76 -34.02 -2.38
CA SER A 143 15.17 -33.95 -3.72
C SER A 143 14.66 -35.30 -4.24
N ALA A 144 15.39 -36.39 -3.96
CA ALA A 144 15.01 -37.73 -4.37
C ALA A 144 13.73 -38.20 -3.64
N HIS A 145 13.59 -37.86 -2.36
CA HIS A 145 12.41 -38.19 -1.56
C HIS A 145 11.21 -37.34 -1.94
N LEU A 146 11.40 -36.07 -2.25
CA LEU A 146 10.34 -35.19 -2.78
C LEU A 146 9.81 -35.72 -4.13
N THR A 147 10.71 -36.14 -5.02
CA THR A 147 10.34 -36.71 -6.32
C THR A 147 9.55 -38.02 -6.14
N LYS A 148 9.97 -38.88 -5.22
CA LYS A 148 9.22 -40.11 -4.89
C LYS A 148 7.85 -39.79 -4.28
N ALA A 149 7.79 -38.85 -3.34
CA ALA A 149 6.55 -38.44 -2.69
C ALA A 149 5.54 -37.87 -3.69
N LEU A 150 5.99 -37.06 -4.65
CA LEU A 150 5.18 -36.59 -5.79
C LEU A 150 4.66 -37.77 -6.61
N LYS A 151 5.55 -38.68 -7.01
CA LYS A 151 5.19 -39.86 -7.82
C LYS A 151 4.15 -40.74 -7.14
N TYR A 152 4.23 -40.90 -5.82
CA TYR A 152 3.28 -41.68 -5.03
C TYR A 152 2.03 -40.89 -4.61
N GLY A 153 1.86 -39.64 -5.07
CA GLY A 153 0.71 -38.82 -4.73
C GLY A 153 0.60 -38.46 -3.24
N ARG A 154 1.71 -38.57 -2.49
CA ARG A 154 1.73 -38.22 -1.06
C ARG A 154 1.83 -36.71 -0.83
N ILE A 155 2.30 -35.98 -1.84
CA ILE A 155 2.38 -34.52 -1.90
C ILE A 155 2.07 -34.06 -3.33
N ILE A 156 1.67 -32.80 -3.48
CA ILE A 156 1.46 -32.13 -4.76
C ILE A 156 2.55 -31.07 -4.94
N GLY A 157 3.03 -30.89 -6.17
CA GLY A 157 4.03 -29.88 -6.51
C GLY A 157 3.47 -28.87 -7.51
N THR A 158 3.43 -27.60 -7.16
CA THR A 158 2.99 -26.52 -8.06
C THR A 158 4.17 -25.64 -8.47
N LYS A 159 4.24 -25.27 -9.76
CA LYS A 159 5.25 -24.32 -10.24
C LYS A 159 4.73 -22.90 -10.06
N GLN A 160 5.49 -22.06 -9.37
CA GLN A 160 5.17 -20.64 -9.23
C GLN A 160 5.96 -19.82 -10.25
N LYS A 161 5.28 -18.93 -10.99
CA LYS A 161 5.91 -18.08 -12.00
C LYS A 161 6.98 -17.19 -11.35
N GLY A 162 8.21 -17.24 -11.88
CA GLY A 162 9.34 -16.45 -11.38
C GLY A 162 10.14 -17.11 -10.24
N GLN A 163 9.79 -18.33 -9.82
CA GLN A 163 10.58 -19.09 -8.85
C GLN A 163 11.14 -20.38 -9.47
N ASN A 164 12.38 -20.71 -9.11
CA ASN A 164 13.00 -21.97 -9.49
C ASN A 164 12.54 -23.10 -8.55
N GLY A 165 11.95 -24.14 -9.12
CA GLY A 165 11.51 -25.33 -8.38
C GLY A 165 10.00 -25.39 -8.14
N TYR A 166 9.59 -26.38 -7.34
CA TYR A 166 8.20 -26.59 -6.96
C TYR A 166 7.93 -26.09 -5.54
N ILE A 167 6.71 -25.63 -5.32
CA ILE A 167 6.12 -25.50 -3.99
C ILE A 167 5.34 -26.78 -3.71
N PHE A 168 5.62 -27.40 -2.57
CA PHE A 168 5.03 -28.67 -2.18
C PHE A 168 3.89 -28.47 -1.19
N SER A 169 2.77 -29.13 -1.41
CA SER A 169 1.61 -29.14 -0.52
C SER A 169 1.11 -30.56 -0.27
N LEU A 170 0.26 -30.74 0.73
CA LEU A 170 -0.50 -31.98 0.86
C LEU A 170 -1.60 -32.04 -0.22
N PRO A 171 -2.00 -33.24 -0.66
CA PRO A 171 -3.22 -33.42 -1.44
C PRO A 171 -4.44 -32.99 -0.61
N GLU A 172 -5.48 -32.49 -1.29
CA GLU A 172 -6.80 -32.24 -0.70
C GLU A 172 -7.49 -33.52 -0.23
#